data_AF-A0A7X0D032-F1
#
_entry.id   AF-A0A7X0D032-F1
#
_cell.length_a   1.000
_cell.length_b   1.000
_cell.length_c   1.000
_cell.angle_alpha   90.00
_cell.angle_beta   90.00
_cell.angle_gamma   90.00
#
_symmetry.space_group_name_H-M   'P 1'
#
loop_
_entity.id
_entity.type
_entity.pdbx_description
1 polymer ?
#
loop_
_entity_poly.entity_id
_entity_poly.type
_entity_poly.pdbx_seq_one_letter_code
_entity_poly.pdbx_strand_id
1 'polypeptide(L)'
;MPGEVSVSSPDLMIAGPWPRFWARIADEWIIGAAIGLPLGYLVQPYMPGTGTNFPLADNLPTIFLLAAITSVILWGSMTLFGTTPGKLVAGVRVENRSGTPDWRFYMRREFKLWLFIGIAGIPYISLIPCMLQYRRVARGRPAWYDDGAAVVWGTGRLSRSVAAAATTAVALLLTVMTIGYVNMLRAEERMASSYRYWENPATGKKADLWSTWVFEELKAESGKLYHFGAANLSSEILFGYEPMDQPSVDAVAYGEALQSVVAEDISISDQWEPFKLNGLDAARVTGVQTKLKDVNVELTVVIVGRSAWRMLLFVEGRPLGKLAIREVLIKSLMSTAKDINVPANMPCDEETCFSALSPNALLAPS
;
A
#
# COMPACT_ATOMS: atom_id res chain seq x y z
N MET A 1 34.00 43.00 -43.94
CA MET A 1 32.54 42.85 -43.79
C MET A 1 32.27 41.38 -43.45
N PRO A 2 31.96 41.04 -42.19
CA PRO A 2 31.55 39.68 -41.84
C PRO A 2 30.02 39.55 -42.03
N GLY A 3 29.63 38.45 -42.68
CA GLY A 3 28.29 38.18 -43.16
C GLY A 3 27.26 37.94 -42.07
N GLU A 4 26.06 38.45 -42.35
CA GLU A 4 24.84 38.20 -41.60
C GLU A 4 24.33 36.80 -42.00
N VAL A 5 24.64 35.79 -41.18
CA VAL A 5 24.01 34.48 -41.29
C VAL A 5 22.64 34.58 -40.63
N SER A 6 21.61 34.89 -41.43
CA SER A 6 20.22 34.77 -41.01
C SER A 6 19.87 33.29 -40.89
N VAL A 7 19.98 32.75 -39.68
CA VAL A 7 19.43 31.44 -39.35
C VAL A 7 17.89 31.57 -39.37
N SER A 8 17.30 31.25 -40.53
CA SER A 8 15.85 31.10 -40.67
C SER A 8 15.37 29.99 -39.73
N SER A 9 14.89 30.36 -38.54
CA SER A 9 14.27 29.42 -37.61
C SER A 9 12.95 28.94 -38.22
N PRO A 10 12.77 27.62 -38.46
CA PRO A 10 11.59 27.11 -39.16
C PRO A 10 10.32 27.32 -38.31
N ASP A 11 9.27 27.86 -38.94
CA ASP A 11 7.86 27.83 -38.51
C ASP A 11 7.54 28.07 -37.03
N LEU A 12 8.17 29.05 -36.39
CA LEU A 12 7.74 29.51 -35.06
C LEU A 12 6.55 30.47 -35.22
N MET A 13 5.35 29.95 -34.97
CA MET A 13 4.12 30.74 -34.91
C MET A 13 3.76 31.08 -33.47
N ILE A 14 2.89 32.06 -33.26
CA ILE A 14 2.30 32.30 -31.95
C ILE A 14 1.56 31.03 -31.53
N ALA A 15 1.95 30.46 -30.38
CA ALA A 15 1.37 29.20 -29.92
C ALA A 15 -0.13 29.36 -29.69
N GLY A 16 -0.92 28.43 -30.25
CA GLY A 16 -2.36 28.35 -30.03
C GLY A 16 -2.73 27.99 -28.59
N PRO A 17 -4.03 27.97 -28.27
CA PRO A 17 -4.50 27.82 -26.89
C PRO A 17 -4.28 26.39 -26.34
N TRP A 18 -4.42 25.34 -27.16
CA TRP A 18 -4.23 23.95 -26.74
C TRP A 18 -2.79 23.57 -26.35
N PRO A 19 -1.75 23.88 -27.16
CA PRO A 19 -0.37 23.62 -26.75
C PRO A 19 -0.03 24.26 -25.41
N ARG A 20 -0.49 25.49 -25.16
CA ARG A 20 -0.23 26.22 -23.91
C ARG A 20 -0.96 25.59 -22.71
N PHE A 21 -2.22 25.22 -22.90
CA PHE A 21 -3.03 24.56 -21.87
C PHE A 21 -2.38 23.24 -21.45
N TRP A 22 -2.12 22.34 -22.41
CA TRP A 22 -1.56 21.03 -22.10
C TRP A 22 -0.12 21.09 -21.62
N ALA A 23 0.71 22.02 -22.12
CA ALA A 23 2.05 22.23 -21.57
C ALA A 23 2.01 22.53 -20.07
N ARG A 24 1.07 23.39 -19.65
CA ARG A 24 0.94 23.78 -18.25
C ARG A 24 0.48 22.62 -17.37
N ILE A 25 -0.56 21.92 -17.80
CA ILE A 25 -1.07 20.78 -17.04
C ILE A 25 0.00 19.67 -16.97
N ALA A 26 0.69 19.37 -18.07
CA ALA A 26 1.78 18.40 -18.08
C ALA A 26 2.92 18.80 -17.13
N ASP A 27 3.34 20.06 -17.13
CA ASP A 27 4.35 20.58 -16.19
C ASP A 27 3.96 20.31 -14.74
N GLU A 28 2.71 20.61 -14.35
CA GLU A 28 2.22 20.43 -12.99
C GLU A 28 2.15 18.95 -12.58
N TRP A 29 1.67 18.07 -13.45
CA TRP A 29 1.58 16.64 -13.14
C TRP A 29 2.94 15.94 -13.13
N ILE A 30 3.83 16.25 -14.07
CA ILE A 30 5.17 15.63 -14.13
C ILE A 30 5.98 16.03 -12.89
N ILE A 31 6.09 17.33 -12.63
CA ILE A 31 6.92 17.83 -11.52
C ILE A 31 6.24 17.52 -10.17
N GLY A 32 4.93 17.69 -10.09
CA GLY A 32 4.15 17.36 -8.90
C GLY A 32 4.28 15.89 -8.51
N ALA A 33 4.19 14.95 -9.47
CA ALA A 33 4.40 13.53 -9.20
C ALA A 33 5.85 13.22 -8.81
N ALA A 34 6.83 13.79 -9.53
CA ALA A 34 8.25 13.56 -9.30
C ALA A 34 8.72 14.00 -7.90
N ILE A 35 8.09 15.01 -7.30
CA ILE A 35 8.44 15.51 -5.97
C ILE A 35 7.49 14.94 -4.91
N GLY A 36 6.18 14.96 -5.20
CA GLY A 36 5.14 14.60 -4.25
C GLY A 36 5.23 13.15 -3.81
N LEU A 37 5.52 12.22 -4.73
CA LEU A 37 5.64 10.80 -4.41
C LEU A 37 6.84 10.52 -3.50
N PRO A 38 8.10 10.92 -3.83
CA PRO A 38 9.23 10.71 -2.93
C PRO A 38 9.08 11.45 -1.60
N LEU A 39 8.62 12.70 -1.61
CA LEU A 39 8.47 13.47 -0.37
C LEU A 39 7.42 12.84 0.55
N GLY A 40 6.30 12.38 -0.01
CA GLY A 40 5.27 11.67 0.75
C GLY A 40 5.72 10.33 1.32
N TYR A 41 6.66 9.66 0.65
CA TYR A 41 7.30 8.45 1.18
C TYR A 41 8.30 8.77 2.29
N LEU A 42 9.17 9.77 2.09
CA LEU A 42 10.26 10.11 3.01
C LEU A 42 9.82 10.81 4.31
N VAL A 43 8.79 11.65 4.25
CA VAL A 43 8.30 12.42 5.43
C VAL A 43 7.46 11.55 6.36
N GLN A 44 6.88 10.46 5.85
CA GLN A 44 5.90 9.65 6.57
C GLN A 44 6.39 9.08 7.92
N PRO A 45 7.62 8.56 8.07
CA PRO A 45 8.10 8.06 9.37
C PRO A 45 8.12 9.13 10.48
N TYR A 46 8.21 10.41 10.10
CA TYR A 46 8.32 11.53 11.03
C TYR A 46 6.99 12.19 11.37
N MET A 47 5.90 11.83 10.66
CA MET A 47 4.56 12.36 10.90
C MET A 47 3.49 11.25 10.91
N PRO A 48 3.55 10.29 11.86
CA PRO A 48 2.66 9.13 11.89
C PRO A 48 1.17 9.49 12.14
N GLY A 49 0.88 10.67 12.68
CA GLY A 49 -0.47 11.13 13.03
C GLY A 49 -1.23 11.95 11.97
N THR A 50 -0.58 12.39 10.89
CA THR A 50 -1.24 13.18 9.82
C THR A 50 -1.89 12.32 8.74
N GLY A 51 -2.02 11.01 8.98
CA GLY A 51 -2.84 10.02 8.29
C GLY A 51 -3.04 10.21 6.78
N THR A 52 -2.40 9.37 5.95
CA THR A 52 -2.67 9.02 4.51
C THR A 52 -2.97 10.10 3.47
N ASN A 53 -3.20 11.34 3.85
CA ASN A 53 -3.74 12.37 2.98
C ASN A 53 -2.64 13.33 2.49
N PHE A 54 -1.40 12.86 2.55
CA PHE A 54 -0.23 13.52 2.01
C PHE A 54 0.08 12.85 0.65
N PRO A 55 -0.26 13.44 -0.52
CA PRO A 55 -0.70 14.82 -0.78
C PRO A 55 -2.21 14.97 -1.14
N LEU A 56 -3.04 13.97 -0.83
CA LEU A 56 -4.47 13.97 -1.15
C LEU A 56 -5.31 14.86 -0.21
N ALA A 57 -5.82 15.96 -0.76
CA ALA A 57 -7.01 16.76 -0.39
C ALA A 57 -7.17 17.29 1.07
N ASP A 58 -6.79 16.55 2.11
CA ASP A 58 -7.23 16.83 3.48
C ASP A 58 -6.20 17.65 4.29
N ASN A 59 -5.00 17.87 3.75
CA ASN A 59 -3.97 18.71 4.36
C ASN A 59 -3.61 19.89 3.45
N LEU A 60 -4.46 20.93 3.49
CA LEU A 60 -4.31 22.14 2.70
C LEU A 60 -2.90 22.79 2.81
N PRO A 61 -2.26 22.89 3.99
CA PRO A 61 -0.87 23.35 4.11
C PRO A 61 0.14 22.55 3.28
N THR A 62 -0.01 21.23 3.23
CA THR A 62 0.87 20.35 2.44
C THR A 62 0.71 20.60 0.95
N ILE A 63 -0.53 20.67 0.48
CA ILE A 63 -0.86 20.92 -0.92
C ILE A 63 -0.28 22.25 -1.36
N PHE A 64 -0.43 23.28 -0.52
CA PHE A 64 0.12 24.60 -0.74
C PHE A 64 1.65 24.58 -0.84
N LEU A 65 2.32 23.90 0.10
CA LEU A 65 3.79 23.77 0.12
C LEU A 65 4.29 23.03 -1.12
N LEU A 66 3.67 21.91 -1.50
CA LEU A 66 4.07 21.12 -2.67
C LEU A 66 3.89 21.93 -3.97
N ALA A 67 2.81 22.70 -4.08
CA ALA A 67 2.60 23.60 -5.21
C ALA A 67 3.62 24.75 -5.26
N ALA A 68 4.02 25.28 -4.11
CA ALA A 68 5.08 26.28 -4.02
C ALA A 68 6.43 25.70 -4.48
N ILE A 69 6.81 24.52 -3.97
CA ILE A 69 8.04 23.82 -4.38
C ILE A 69 8.02 23.51 -5.88
N THR A 70 6.90 23.00 -6.40
CA THR A 70 6.70 22.74 -7.84
C THR A 70 6.94 24.00 -8.67
N SER A 71 6.41 25.15 -8.22
CA SER A 71 6.56 26.43 -8.92
C SER A 71 8.00 26.94 -8.89
N VAL A 72 8.72 26.74 -7.79
CA VAL A 72 10.16 27.06 -7.68
C VAL A 72 10.97 26.20 -8.67
N ILE A 73 10.65 24.91 -8.80
CA ILE A 73 11.34 24.00 -9.72
C ILE A 73 11.03 24.34 -11.19
N LEU A 74 9.79 24.70 -11.51
CA LEU A 74 9.43 25.17 -12.86
C LEU A 74 10.14 26.48 -13.21
N TRP A 75 10.22 27.41 -12.26
CA TRP A 75 11.01 28.64 -12.42
C TRP A 75 12.51 28.34 -12.65
N GLY A 76 13.10 27.48 -11.83
CA GLY A 76 14.49 27.05 -11.98
C GLY A 76 14.74 26.38 -13.33
N SER A 77 13.84 25.50 -13.76
CA SER A 77 13.91 24.82 -15.06
C SER A 77 13.89 25.81 -16.22
N MET A 78 12.97 26.78 -16.20
CA MET A 78 12.92 27.84 -17.21
C MET A 78 14.18 28.71 -17.20
N THR A 79 14.75 28.98 -16.03
CA THR A 79 15.95 29.82 -15.90
C THR A 79 17.21 29.10 -16.41
N LEU A 80 17.34 27.80 -16.12
CA LEU A 80 18.51 26.99 -16.48
C LEU A 80 18.46 26.47 -17.92
N PHE A 81 17.28 26.04 -18.37
CA PHE A 81 17.12 25.35 -19.66
C PHE A 81 16.31 26.15 -20.68
N GLY A 82 15.75 27.31 -20.29
CA GLY A 82 14.87 28.11 -21.16
C GLY A 82 13.50 27.47 -21.42
N THR A 83 13.18 26.37 -20.74
CA THR A 83 11.97 25.57 -20.98
C THR A 83 11.66 24.65 -19.79
N THR A 84 10.54 23.93 -19.84
CA THR A 84 10.11 22.92 -18.87
C THR A 84 9.69 21.63 -19.58
N PRO A 85 9.62 20.47 -18.89
CA PRO A 85 9.29 19.20 -19.51
C PRO A 85 7.96 19.20 -20.30
N GLY A 86 6.89 19.76 -19.74
CA GLY A 86 5.59 19.86 -20.41
C GLY A 86 5.62 20.79 -21.62
N LYS A 87 6.34 21.91 -21.53
CA LYS A 87 6.55 22.84 -22.66
C LYS A 87 7.38 22.21 -23.78
N LEU A 88 8.38 21.41 -23.44
CA LEU A 88 9.17 20.63 -24.41
C LEU A 88 8.28 19.65 -25.19
N VAL A 89 7.47 18.86 -24.48
CA VAL A 89 6.55 17.90 -25.11
C VAL A 89 5.54 18.61 -26.01
N ALA A 90 4.97 19.72 -25.54
CA ALA A 90 4.02 20.54 -26.28
C ALA A 90 4.65 21.35 -27.42
N GLY A 91 5.99 21.40 -27.51
CA GLY A 91 6.71 22.21 -28.50
C GLY A 91 6.40 23.71 -28.36
N VAL A 92 6.32 24.20 -27.12
CA VAL A 92 6.05 25.60 -26.78
C VAL A 92 7.28 26.21 -26.14
N ARG A 93 7.60 27.47 -26.48
CA ARG A 93 8.70 28.22 -25.89
C ARG A 93 8.22 29.59 -25.43
N VAL A 94 8.65 30.01 -24.24
CA VAL A 94 8.33 31.32 -23.68
C VAL A 94 9.55 32.22 -23.82
N GLU A 95 9.35 33.37 -24.44
CA GLU A 95 10.38 34.38 -24.63
C GLU A 95 9.96 35.70 -23.99
N ASN A 96 10.92 36.35 -23.33
CA ASN A 96 10.74 37.68 -22.80
C ASN A 96 10.68 38.68 -23.97
N ARG A 97 9.76 39.64 -23.94
CA ARG A 97 9.67 40.67 -24.99
C ARG A 97 10.95 41.51 -25.14
N SER A 98 11.76 41.62 -24.08
CA SER A 98 13.06 42.29 -24.18
C SER A 98 14.14 41.44 -24.88
N GLY A 99 13.84 40.22 -25.31
CA GLY A 99 14.75 39.28 -25.99
C GLY A 99 15.80 38.63 -25.07
N THR A 100 15.97 39.13 -23.84
CA THR A 100 16.95 38.61 -22.89
C THR A 100 16.28 37.67 -21.87
N PRO A 101 16.80 36.43 -21.70
CA PRO A 101 16.35 35.55 -20.63
C PRO A 101 16.76 36.15 -19.28
N ASP A 102 15.79 36.63 -18.52
CA ASP A 102 15.98 37.18 -17.18
C ASP A 102 15.31 36.26 -16.16
N TRP A 103 16.08 35.77 -15.18
CA TRP A 103 15.57 34.94 -14.10
C TRP A 103 14.43 35.65 -13.34
N ARG A 104 14.49 36.98 -13.22
CA ARG A 104 13.44 37.77 -12.54
C ARG A 104 12.15 37.77 -13.34
N PHE A 105 12.23 37.75 -14.67
CA PHE A 105 11.09 37.61 -15.55
C PHE A 105 10.40 36.25 -15.31
N TYR A 106 11.17 35.15 -15.35
CA TYR A 106 10.61 33.82 -15.13
C TYR A 106 10.04 33.66 -13.70
N MET A 107 10.72 34.22 -12.69
CA MET A 107 10.25 34.18 -11.30
C MET A 107 8.92 34.90 -11.13
N ARG A 108 8.81 36.15 -11.62
CA ARG A 108 7.55 36.93 -11.52
C ARG A 108 6.42 36.24 -12.27
N ARG A 109 6.72 35.64 -13.42
CA ARG A 109 5.75 34.91 -14.23
C ARG A 109 5.25 33.65 -13.52
N GLU A 110 6.14 32.81 -13.02
CA GLU A 110 5.76 31.59 -12.29
C GLU A 110 5.09 31.90 -10.94
N PHE A 111 5.47 33.00 -10.26
CA PHE A 111 4.77 33.45 -9.05
C PHE A 111 3.32 33.86 -9.33
N LYS A 112 3.06 34.62 -10.41
CA LYS A 112 1.69 34.93 -10.85
C LYS A 112 0.90 33.67 -11.19
N LEU A 113 1.55 32.72 -11.87
CA LEU A 113 0.94 31.44 -12.22
C LEU A 113 0.57 30.66 -10.96
N TRP A 114 1.48 30.49 -10.01
CA TRP A 114 1.21 29.82 -8.74
C TRP A 114 0.08 30.47 -7.95
N LEU A 115 0.11 31.80 -7.80
CA LEU A 115 -0.85 32.52 -6.98
C LEU A 115 -2.27 32.56 -7.60
N PHE A 116 -2.37 32.80 -8.91
CA PHE A 116 -3.66 33.09 -9.55
C PHE A 116 -4.20 31.98 -10.45
N ILE A 117 -3.34 31.06 -10.90
CA ILE A 117 -3.75 29.93 -11.74
C ILE A 117 -3.65 28.62 -10.96
N GLY A 118 -2.61 28.49 -10.12
CA GLY A 118 -2.44 27.34 -9.23
C GLY A 118 -3.35 27.38 -7.99
N ILE A 119 -3.95 28.54 -7.65
CA ILE A 119 -4.78 28.85 -6.47
C ILE A 119 -4.58 27.83 -5.33
N ALA A 120 -3.40 27.91 -4.70
CA ALA A 120 -2.99 27.13 -3.53
C ALA A 120 -2.74 25.62 -3.73
N GLY A 121 -2.60 25.13 -4.96
CA GLY A 121 -2.21 23.75 -5.26
C GLY A 121 -3.37 22.77 -5.35
N ILE A 122 -4.62 23.23 -5.29
CA ILE A 122 -5.81 22.37 -5.38
C ILE A 122 -6.03 21.98 -6.85
N PRO A 123 -5.75 20.73 -7.27
CA PRO A 123 -5.64 20.37 -8.69
C PRO A 123 -6.94 20.55 -9.48
N TYR A 124 -8.09 20.37 -8.85
CA TYR A 124 -9.39 20.52 -9.50
C TYR A 124 -9.77 21.99 -9.71
N ILE A 125 -9.37 22.87 -8.79
CA ILE A 125 -9.67 24.30 -8.86
C ILE A 125 -8.76 24.97 -9.89
N SER A 126 -7.51 24.53 -10.03
CA SER A 126 -6.55 25.11 -11.00
C SER A 126 -6.96 24.90 -12.47
N LEU A 127 -7.86 23.95 -12.76
CA LEU A 127 -8.42 23.77 -14.10
C LEU A 127 -9.26 24.97 -14.56
N ILE A 128 -10.01 25.59 -13.65
CA ILE A 128 -10.88 26.73 -13.98
C ILE A 128 -10.06 27.90 -14.56
N PRO A 129 -9.04 28.45 -13.86
CA PRO A 129 -8.24 29.52 -14.42
C PRO A 129 -7.47 29.07 -15.66
N CYS A 130 -7.02 27.81 -15.77
CA CYS A 130 -6.44 27.28 -17.01
C CYS A 130 -7.43 27.35 -18.20
N MET A 131 -8.70 26.98 -17.99
CA MET A 131 -9.76 27.08 -19.01
C MET A 131 -10.08 28.55 -19.36
N LEU A 132 -10.08 29.45 -18.38
CA LEU A 132 -10.30 30.87 -18.63
C LEU A 132 -9.17 31.46 -19.50
N GLN A 133 -7.91 31.07 -19.24
CA GLN A 133 -6.77 31.47 -20.05
C GLN A 133 -6.82 30.85 -21.45
N TYR A 134 -7.22 29.59 -21.56
CA TYR A 134 -7.47 28.94 -22.85
C TYR A 134 -8.46 29.78 -23.69
N ARG A 135 -9.60 30.17 -23.13
CA ARG A 135 -10.62 30.98 -23.83
C ARG A 135 -10.08 32.35 -24.23
N ARG A 136 -9.20 32.96 -23.41
CA ARG A 136 -8.59 34.26 -23.74
C ARG A 136 -7.64 34.13 -24.94
N VAL A 137 -6.78 33.11 -24.94
CA VAL A 137 -5.86 32.83 -26.06
C VAL A 137 -6.61 32.42 -27.32
N ALA A 138 -7.69 31.64 -27.20
CA ALA A 138 -8.54 31.27 -28.33
C ALA A 138 -9.21 32.48 -29.00
N ARG A 139 -9.40 33.59 -28.27
CA ARG A 139 -9.90 34.88 -28.81
C ARG A 139 -8.78 35.79 -29.34
N GLY A 140 -7.57 35.27 -29.54
CA GLY A 140 -6.43 36.02 -30.05
C GLY A 140 -5.80 37.00 -29.05
N ARG A 141 -6.17 36.94 -27.76
CA ARG A 141 -5.58 37.78 -26.72
C ARG A 141 -4.46 37.03 -25.99
N PRO A 142 -3.37 37.69 -25.56
CA PRO A 142 -2.36 37.04 -24.73
C PRO A 142 -2.99 36.55 -23.41
N ALA A 143 -2.41 35.49 -22.85
CA ALA A 143 -2.75 35.05 -21.50
C ALA A 143 -2.44 36.19 -20.51
N TRP A 144 -3.23 36.33 -19.47
CA TRP A 144 -3.14 37.49 -18.57
C TRP A 144 -1.77 37.62 -17.89
N TYR A 145 -1.12 36.50 -17.58
CA TYR A 145 0.22 36.48 -16.97
C TYR A 145 1.36 36.73 -17.99
N ASP A 146 1.07 36.63 -19.28
CA ASP A 146 2.01 36.92 -20.38
C ASP A 146 1.78 38.33 -20.97
N ASP A 147 0.66 38.98 -20.63
CA ASP A 147 0.24 40.26 -21.21
C ASP A 147 1.28 41.35 -20.98
N GLY A 148 1.68 42.04 -22.05
CA GLY A 148 2.71 43.07 -22.02
C GLY A 148 4.16 42.60 -21.76
N ALA A 149 4.38 41.35 -21.36
CA ALA A 149 5.69 40.90 -20.86
C ALA A 149 6.31 39.73 -21.65
N ALA A 150 5.51 38.80 -22.14
CA ALA A 150 6.00 37.57 -22.78
C ALA A 150 5.40 37.37 -24.18
N VAL A 151 6.16 36.67 -25.02
CA VAL A 151 5.66 36.06 -26.26
C VAL A 151 5.85 34.55 -26.14
N VAL A 152 4.84 33.80 -26.57
CA VAL A 152 4.86 32.34 -26.47
C VAL A 152 4.76 31.77 -27.88
N TRP A 153 5.87 31.18 -28.30
CA TRP A 153 6.06 30.56 -29.61
C TRP A 153 5.69 29.09 -29.56
N GLY A 154 5.22 28.56 -30.68
CA GLY A 154 4.90 27.15 -30.83
C GLY A 154 5.05 26.69 -32.27
N THR A 155 5.15 25.38 -32.42
CA THR A 155 5.37 24.73 -33.72
C THR A 155 4.11 24.60 -34.59
N GLY A 156 2.94 25.06 -34.12
CA GLY A 156 1.66 24.96 -34.84
C GLY A 156 1.10 23.53 -34.99
N ARG A 157 1.82 22.48 -34.56
CA ARG A 157 1.42 21.09 -34.77
C ARG A 157 0.45 20.60 -33.69
N LEU A 158 -0.73 20.16 -34.11
CA LEU A 158 -1.72 19.55 -33.21
C LEU A 158 -1.19 18.30 -32.50
N SER A 159 -0.35 17.51 -33.16
CA SER A 159 0.27 16.30 -32.60
C SER A 159 1.09 16.56 -31.34
N ARG A 160 1.71 17.74 -31.21
CA ARG A 160 2.43 18.14 -29.99
C ARG A 160 1.49 18.42 -28.82
N SER A 161 0.31 18.98 -29.11
CA SER A 161 -0.73 19.18 -28.09
C SER A 161 -1.28 17.84 -27.60
N VAL A 162 -1.52 16.91 -28.54
CA VAL A 162 -1.97 15.54 -28.21
C VAL A 162 -0.91 14.80 -27.39
N ALA A 163 0.37 14.92 -27.74
CA ALA A 163 1.45 14.33 -26.97
C ALA A 163 1.51 14.88 -25.53
N ALA A 164 1.33 16.19 -25.33
CA ALA A 164 1.29 16.79 -24.00
C ALA A 164 0.05 16.34 -23.20
N ALA A 165 -1.10 16.19 -23.85
CA ALA A 165 -2.32 15.65 -23.24
C ALA A 165 -2.15 14.18 -22.82
N ALA A 166 -1.58 13.34 -23.69
CA ALA A 166 -1.28 11.94 -23.40
C ALA A 166 -0.28 11.82 -22.24
N THR A 167 0.78 12.63 -22.25
CA THR A 167 1.78 12.67 -21.16
C THR A 167 1.12 13.03 -19.83
N THR A 168 0.23 14.03 -19.83
CA THR A 168 -0.57 14.39 -18.66
C THR A 168 -1.40 13.20 -18.16
N ALA A 169 -2.13 12.52 -19.05
CA ALA A 169 -2.98 11.39 -18.68
C ALA A 169 -2.17 10.23 -18.09
N VAL A 170 -1.01 9.92 -18.66
CA VAL A 170 -0.09 8.89 -18.13
C VAL A 170 0.45 9.30 -16.75
N ALA A 171 0.93 10.54 -16.59
CA ALA A 171 1.44 11.02 -15.30
C ALA A 171 0.35 11.00 -14.20
N LEU A 172 -0.87 11.40 -14.53
CA LEU A 172 -2.03 11.31 -13.65
C LEU A 172 -2.32 9.85 -13.26
N LEU A 173 -2.43 8.95 -14.24
CA LEU A 173 -2.72 7.54 -13.99
C LEU A 173 -1.66 6.89 -13.09
N LEU A 174 -0.38 7.12 -13.37
CA LEU A 174 0.72 6.60 -12.55
C LEU A 174 0.68 7.15 -11.12
N THR A 175 0.35 8.43 -10.96
CA THR A 175 0.19 9.05 -9.64
C THR A 175 -0.95 8.38 -8.87
N VAL A 176 -2.12 8.21 -9.49
CA VAL A 176 -3.30 7.55 -8.88
C VAL A 176 -3.00 6.09 -8.53
N MET A 177 -2.35 5.33 -9.42
CA MET A 177 -1.98 3.94 -9.18
C MET A 177 -0.99 3.80 -8.03
N THR A 178 0.04 4.66 -7.98
CA THR A 178 1.05 4.65 -6.90
C THR A 178 0.41 4.97 -5.55
N ILE A 179 -0.46 5.98 -5.52
CA ILE A 179 -1.24 6.32 -4.33
C ILE A 179 -2.11 5.14 -3.89
N GLY A 180 -2.85 4.51 -4.83
CA GLY A 180 -3.71 3.36 -4.54
C GLY A 180 -2.92 2.19 -3.96
N TYR A 181 -1.78 1.87 -4.55
CA TYR A 181 -0.86 0.84 -4.08
C TYR A 181 -0.33 1.14 -2.66
N VAL A 182 0.11 2.37 -2.41
CA VAL A 182 0.59 2.80 -1.09
C VAL A 182 -0.53 2.77 -0.04
N ASN A 183 -1.74 3.19 -0.40
CA ASN A 183 -2.90 3.13 0.49
C ASN A 183 -3.29 1.69 0.82
N MET A 184 -3.20 0.77 -0.13
CA MET A 184 -3.44 -0.66 0.09
C MET A 184 -2.44 -1.24 1.11
N LEU A 185 -1.14 -1.02 0.92
CA LEU A 185 -0.11 -1.48 1.87
C LEU A 185 -0.35 -0.91 3.29
N ARG A 186 -0.77 0.35 3.39
CA ARG A 186 -1.04 1.01 4.67
C ARG A 186 -2.35 0.60 5.32
N ALA A 187 -3.35 0.20 4.54
CA ALA A 187 -4.60 -0.34 5.08
C ALA A 187 -4.29 -1.60 5.91
N GLU A 188 -3.36 -2.43 5.45
CA GLU A 188 -2.88 -3.60 6.20
C GLU A 188 -2.25 -3.20 7.54
N GLU A 189 -1.36 -2.20 7.56
CA GLU A 189 -0.75 -1.69 8.80
C GLU A 189 -1.77 -1.07 9.78
N ARG A 190 -2.78 -0.36 9.27
CA ARG A 190 -3.83 0.23 10.12
C ARG A 190 -4.72 -0.83 10.72
N MET A 191 -5.10 -1.81 9.91
CA MET A 191 -5.84 -2.97 10.38
C MET A 191 -5.03 -3.72 11.45
N ALA A 192 -3.70 -3.78 11.28
CA ALA A 192 -2.76 -4.34 12.27
C ALA A 192 -2.72 -3.62 13.62
N SER A 193 -3.09 -2.35 13.67
CA SER A 193 -2.96 -1.49 14.86
C SER A 193 -4.15 -1.57 15.84
N SER A 194 -5.24 -2.22 15.46
CA SER A 194 -6.44 -2.35 16.31
C SER A 194 -6.62 -3.79 16.77
N TYR A 195 -6.33 -4.04 18.04
CA TYR A 195 -6.43 -5.37 18.64
C TYR A 195 -7.76 -5.56 19.37
N ARG A 196 -8.33 -6.76 19.28
CA ARG A 196 -9.43 -7.27 20.12
C ARG A 196 -8.97 -8.61 20.71
N TYR A 197 -9.25 -8.81 21.99
CA TYR A 197 -9.03 -10.10 22.63
C TYR A 197 -10.08 -11.10 22.14
N TRP A 198 -9.63 -12.26 21.68
CA TRP A 198 -10.47 -13.45 21.57
C TRP A 198 -10.14 -14.37 22.73
N GLU A 199 -11.17 -14.79 23.47
CA GLU A 199 -11.02 -15.78 24.53
C GLU A 199 -11.40 -17.14 23.97
N ASN A 200 -10.45 -18.08 23.98
CA ASN A 200 -10.65 -19.42 23.48
C ASN A 200 -11.71 -20.14 24.34
N PRO A 201 -12.90 -20.47 23.79
CA PRO A 201 -13.99 -21.05 24.57
C PRO A 201 -13.63 -22.41 25.22
N ALA A 202 -12.64 -23.11 24.69
CA ALA A 202 -12.20 -24.40 25.20
C ALA A 202 -11.17 -24.30 26.34
N THR A 203 -10.39 -23.21 26.40
CA THR A 203 -9.26 -23.11 27.34
C THR A 203 -9.30 -21.90 28.27
N GLY A 204 -10.19 -20.93 27.99
CA GLY A 204 -10.27 -19.65 28.73
C GLY A 204 -9.06 -18.73 28.53
N LYS A 205 -8.07 -19.14 27.70
CA LYS A 205 -6.92 -18.31 27.37
C LYS A 205 -7.29 -17.25 26.34
N LYS A 206 -6.66 -16.08 26.45
CA LYS A 206 -6.85 -14.97 25.52
C LYS A 206 -5.79 -14.98 24.43
N ALA A 207 -6.21 -14.73 23.20
CA ALA A 207 -5.36 -14.43 22.05
C ALA A 207 -5.55 -12.98 21.62
N ASP A 208 -4.45 -12.33 21.28
CA ASP A 208 -4.48 -11.01 20.64
C ASP A 208 -4.74 -11.20 19.14
N LEU A 209 -5.94 -10.81 18.70
CA LEU A 209 -6.34 -10.81 17.31
C LEU A 209 -6.63 -9.39 16.85
N TRP A 210 -6.52 -9.16 15.55
CA TRP A 210 -6.91 -7.87 14.99
C TRP A 210 -8.42 -7.75 14.88
N SER A 211 -8.92 -6.53 15.04
CA SER A 211 -10.35 -6.25 15.05
C SER A 211 -11.07 -6.61 13.74
N THR A 212 -10.32 -6.83 12.66
CA THR A 212 -10.84 -7.24 11.34
C THR A 212 -11.31 -8.68 11.28
N TRP A 213 -10.87 -9.53 12.21
CA TRP A 213 -11.28 -10.93 12.25
C TRP A 213 -12.65 -11.05 12.92
N VAL A 214 -13.61 -11.57 12.16
CA VAL A 214 -14.94 -11.93 12.64
C VAL A 214 -14.93 -13.41 12.98
N PHE A 215 -15.39 -13.75 14.19
CA PHE A 215 -15.37 -15.09 14.73
C PHE A 215 -16.76 -15.73 14.73
N GLU A 216 -16.82 -17.00 14.37
CA GLU A 216 -17.97 -17.87 14.59
C GLU A 216 -17.54 -19.30 14.97
N GLU A 217 -18.35 -19.99 15.77
CA GLU A 217 -18.14 -21.41 16.09
C GLU A 217 -18.86 -22.28 15.05
N LEU A 218 -18.14 -23.23 14.47
CA LEU A 218 -18.68 -24.20 13.51
C LEU A 218 -18.94 -25.53 14.21
N LYS A 219 -19.90 -26.30 13.67
CA LYS A 219 -20.12 -27.67 14.11
C LYS A 219 -19.05 -28.58 13.53
N ALA A 220 -18.44 -29.39 14.38
CA ALA A 220 -17.48 -30.44 14.01
C ALA A 220 -17.98 -31.80 14.52
N GLU A 221 -17.60 -32.87 13.83
CA GLU A 221 -17.93 -34.25 14.23
C GLU A 221 -17.20 -34.66 15.52
N SER A 222 -15.97 -34.16 15.69
CA SER A 222 -15.13 -34.36 16.87
C SER A 222 -14.50 -33.04 17.29
N GLY A 223 -14.39 -32.83 18.61
CA GLY A 223 -13.77 -31.64 19.20
C GLY A 223 -14.55 -30.34 18.96
N LYS A 224 -13.82 -29.25 18.70
CA LYS A 224 -14.38 -27.91 18.42
C LYS A 224 -13.68 -27.27 17.24
N LEU A 225 -14.46 -26.55 16.43
CA LEU A 225 -13.98 -25.82 15.26
C LEU A 225 -14.46 -24.37 15.31
N TYR A 226 -13.54 -23.46 15.05
CA TYR A 226 -13.74 -22.03 15.07
C TYR A 226 -13.34 -21.47 13.70
N HIS A 227 -14.20 -20.63 13.13
CA HIS A 227 -13.93 -19.93 11.89
C HIS A 227 -13.67 -18.45 12.18
N PHE A 228 -12.58 -17.93 11.62
CA PHE A 228 -12.25 -16.52 11.65
C PHE A 228 -12.18 -16.01 10.21
N GLY A 229 -13.08 -15.10 9.84
CA GLY A 229 -13.10 -14.48 8.53
C GLY A 229 -12.58 -13.05 8.58
N ALA A 230 -11.73 -12.67 7.63
CA ALA A 230 -11.28 -11.29 7.44
C ALA A 230 -11.47 -10.89 5.96
N ALA A 231 -12.68 -10.42 5.62
CA ALA A 231 -13.05 -10.06 4.25
C ALA A 231 -12.09 -9.06 3.61
N ASN A 232 -11.61 -8.09 4.39
CA ASN A 232 -10.69 -7.03 3.97
C ASN A 232 -9.26 -7.55 3.71
N LEU A 233 -8.93 -8.73 4.22
CA LEU A 233 -7.65 -9.40 3.98
C LEU A 233 -7.79 -10.53 2.95
N SER A 234 -9.00 -10.80 2.44
CA SER A 234 -9.30 -11.98 1.62
C SER A 234 -8.67 -13.24 2.23
N SER A 235 -8.85 -13.39 3.55
CA SER A 235 -8.22 -14.45 4.34
C SER A 235 -9.20 -15.02 5.34
N GLU A 236 -9.09 -16.32 5.57
CA GLU A 236 -9.93 -17.09 6.48
C GLU A 236 -9.06 -18.04 7.30
N ILE A 237 -9.44 -18.28 8.55
CA ILE A 237 -8.77 -19.24 9.44
C ILE A 237 -9.80 -20.23 9.96
N LEU A 238 -9.51 -21.52 9.81
CA LEU A 238 -10.17 -22.58 10.57
C LEU A 238 -9.23 -23.01 11.69
N PHE A 239 -9.62 -22.75 12.93
CA PHE A 239 -8.84 -23.10 14.12
C PHE A 239 -9.66 -24.02 15.00
N GLY A 240 -9.07 -25.09 15.49
CA GLY A 240 -9.81 -26.05 16.31
C GLY A 240 -8.90 -27.02 17.01
N TYR A 241 -9.53 -27.93 17.74
CA TYR A 241 -8.84 -29.04 18.36
C TYR A 241 -9.63 -30.33 18.24
N GLU A 242 -8.92 -31.44 18.37
CA GLU A 242 -9.47 -32.78 18.48
C GLU A 242 -8.84 -33.51 19.68
N PRO A 243 -9.65 -34.18 20.53
CA PRO A 243 -9.12 -35.07 21.55
C PRO A 243 -8.47 -36.31 20.91
N MET A 244 -7.40 -36.79 21.52
CA MET A 244 -6.68 -37.99 21.09
C MET A 244 -6.68 -39.06 22.18
N ASP A 245 -6.75 -40.32 21.77
CA ASP A 245 -6.69 -41.46 22.69
C ASP A 245 -5.29 -41.71 23.24
N GLN A 246 -4.26 -41.35 22.47
CA GLN A 246 -2.86 -41.56 22.82
C GLN A 246 -2.16 -40.24 23.18
N PRO A 247 -1.37 -40.21 24.27
CA PRO A 247 -0.51 -39.06 24.55
C PRO A 247 0.73 -39.07 23.64
N SER A 248 1.32 -37.90 23.42
CA SER A 248 2.66 -37.75 22.81
C SER A 248 2.79 -38.24 21.37
N VAL A 249 1.74 -38.05 20.56
CA VAL A 249 1.83 -38.23 19.10
C VAL A 249 2.77 -37.16 18.52
N ASP A 250 3.67 -37.56 17.64
CA ASP A 250 4.55 -36.64 16.92
C ASP A 250 3.74 -35.72 15.98
N ALA A 251 4.03 -34.42 15.99
CA ALA A 251 3.26 -33.43 15.24
C ALA A 251 3.37 -33.60 13.72
N VAL A 252 4.52 -34.06 13.21
CA VAL A 252 4.71 -34.34 11.79
C VAL A 252 3.92 -35.57 11.39
N ALA A 253 4.01 -36.66 12.16
CA ALA A 253 3.23 -37.89 11.91
C ALA A 253 1.72 -37.62 11.93
N TYR A 254 1.25 -36.78 12.86
CA TYR A 254 -0.15 -36.35 12.88
C TYR A 254 -0.51 -35.52 11.64
N GLY A 255 0.36 -34.60 11.23
CA GLY A 255 0.18 -33.80 10.01
C GLY A 255 0.08 -34.65 8.75
N GLU A 256 0.95 -35.66 8.59
CA GLU A 256 0.90 -36.59 7.46
C GLU A 256 -0.41 -37.39 7.43
N ALA A 257 -0.91 -37.82 8.59
CA ALA A 257 -2.23 -38.46 8.67
C ALA A 257 -3.36 -37.47 8.29
N LEU A 258 -3.31 -36.24 8.80
CA LEU A 258 -4.27 -35.18 8.48
C LEU A 258 -4.31 -34.84 6.98
N GLN A 259 -3.15 -34.86 6.31
CA GLN A 259 -3.04 -34.62 4.87
C GLN A 259 -3.95 -35.56 4.06
N SER A 260 -4.07 -36.83 4.46
CA SER A 260 -4.96 -37.77 3.77
C SER A 260 -6.45 -37.39 3.90
N VAL A 261 -6.85 -36.80 5.02
CA VAL A 261 -8.22 -36.36 5.31
C VAL A 261 -8.58 -35.11 4.53
N VAL A 262 -7.63 -34.18 4.34
CA VAL A 262 -7.88 -32.91 3.64
C VAL A 262 -7.57 -32.97 2.13
N ALA A 263 -7.10 -34.10 1.62
CA ALA A 263 -6.60 -34.24 0.24
C ALA A 263 -7.65 -33.94 -0.83
N GLU A 264 -8.95 -34.08 -0.53
CA GLU A 264 -10.03 -33.73 -1.46
C GLU A 264 -10.13 -32.21 -1.70
N ASP A 265 -9.84 -31.40 -0.69
CA ASP A 265 -10.00 -29.95 -0.73
C ASP A 265 -8.66 -29.20 -0.82
N ILE A 266 -7.55 -29.81 -0.41
CA ILE A 266 -6.23 -29.16 -0.36
C ILE A 266 -5.17 -30.06 -1.01
N SER A 267 -4.49 -29.51 -2.01
CA SER A 267 -3.30 -30.11 -2.62
C SER A 267 -2.06 -29.60 -1.89
N ILE A 268 -1.45 -30.46 -1.08
CA ILE A 268 -0.18 -30.17 -0.41
C ILE A 268 0.99 -30.42 -1.38
N SER A 269 1.84 -29.41 -1.56
CA SER A 269 3.01 -29.46 -2.45
C SER A 269 4.32 -29.79 -1.75
N ASP A 270 4.38 -29.52 -0.44
CA ASP A 270 5.61 -29.51 0.34
C ASP A 270 5.61 -30.61 1.40
N GLN A 271 6.79 -30.87 1.97
CA GLN A 271 6.92 -31.75 3.14
C GLN A 271 6.54 -31.01 4.41
N TRP A 272 6.03 -31.74 5.40
CA TRP A 272 5.77 -31.19 6.73
C TRP A 272 7.07 -30.71 7.39
N GLU A 273 7.11 -29.43 7.75
CA GLU A 273 8.23 -28.81 8.43
C GLU A 273 8.02 -28.83 9.95
N PRO A 274 8.87 -29.52 10.73
CA PRO A 274 8.83 -29.45 12.18
C PRO A 274 9.37 -28.10 12.67
N PHE A 275 8.74 -27.53 13.70
CA PHE A 275 9.23 -26.33 14.38
C PHE A 275 8.76 -26.31 15.85
N LYS A 276 9.29 -25.37 16.64
CA LYS A 276 8.88 -25.17 18.03
C LYS A 276 8.03 -23.91 18.17
N LEU A 277 6.88 -24.04 18.82
CA LEU A 277 5.99 -22.92 19.11
C LEU A 277 5.79 -22.77 20.62
N ASN A 278 6.41 -21.76 21.22
CA ASN A 278 6.44 -21.56 22.68
C ASN A 278 6.91 -22.82 23.44
N GLY A 279 7.89 -23.55 22.89
CA GLY A 279 8.44 -24.78 23.46
C GLY A 279 7.69 -26.07 23.09
N LEU A 280 6.48 -25.96 22.54
CA LEU A 280 5.68 -27.10 22.07
C LEU A 280 6.16 -27.60 20.72
N ASP A 281 6.09 -28.91 20.50
CA ASP A 281 6.31 -29.51 19.18
C ASP A 281 5.15 -29.18 18.24
N ALA A 282 5.52 -28.61 17.10
CA ALA A 282 4.60 -28.17 16.07
C ALA A 282 5.09 -28.63 14.70
N ALA A 283 4.16 -28.77 13.76
CA ALA A 283 4.46 -29.05 12.38
C ALA A 283 3.61 -28.15 11.48
N ARG A 284 4.16 -27.74 10.34
CA ARG A 284 3.42 -26.95 9.35
C ARG A 284 3.67 -27.41 7.93
N VAL A 285 2.72 -27.16 7.05
CA VAL A 285 2.87 -27.41 5.61
C VAL A 285 2.07 -26.42 4.79
N THR A 286 2.52 -26.16 3.56
CA THR A 286 1.84 -25.30 2.59
C THR A 286 1.21 -26.11 1.46
N GLY A 287 0.12 -25.58 0.93
CA GLY A 287 -0.61 -26.16 -0.18
C GLY A 287 -1.52 -25.16 -0.88
N VAL A 288 -2.35 -25.65 -1.79
CA VAL A 288 -3.29 -24.86 -2.59
C VAL A 288 -4.66 -25.54 -2.55
N GLN A 289 -5.74 -24.77 -2.48
CA GLN A 289 -7.09 -25.32 -2.51
C GLN A 289 -7.39 -25.95 -3.88
N THR A 290 -7.92 -27.16 -3.91
CA THR A 290 -8.12 -27.94 -5.16
C THR A 290 -9.15 -27.28 -6.09
N LYS A 291 -10.19 -26.68 -5.51
CA LYS A 291 -11.29 -26.04 -6.25
C LYS A 291 -10.97 -24.60 -6.68
N LEU A 292 -10.11 -23.90 -5.95
CA LEU A 292 -9.74 -22.50 -6.19
C LEU A 292 -8.21 -22.35 -6.25
N LYS A 293 -7.66 -22.36 -7.46
CA LYS A 293 -6.20 -22.37 -7.69
C LYS A 293 -5.45 -21.14 -7.17
N ASP A 294 -6.17 -20.06 -6.85
CA ASP A 294 -5.59 -18.82 -6.33
C ASP A 294 -5.70 -18.70 -4.80
N VAL A 295 -6.12 -19.76 -4.12
CA VAL A 295 -6.22 -19.83 -2.66
C VAL A 295 -5.07 -20.67 -2.12
N ASN A 296 -4.10 -19.99 -1.52
CA ASN A 296 -2.98 -20.63 -0.84
C ASN A 296 -3.42 -21.00 0.58
N VAL A 297 -2.99 -22.17 1.05
CA VAL A 297 -3.35 -22.72 2.36
C VAL A 297 -2.10 -23.07 3.15
N GLU A 298 -2.07 -22.68 4.41
CA GLU A 298 -1.09 -23.17 5.38
C GLU A 298 -1.81 -23.97 6.45
N LEU A 299 -1.31 -25.18 6.72
CA LEU A 299 -1.76 -26.02 7.81
C LEU A 299 -0.71 -26.01 8.89
N THR A 300 -1.14 -25.74 10.13
CA THR A 300 -0.29 -25.80 11.31
C THR A 300 -0.92 -26.69 12.35
N VAL A 301 -0.13 -27.61 12.89
CA VAL A 301 -0.53 -28.56 13.93
C VAL A 301 0.35 -28.35 15.16
N VAL A 302 -0.27 -28.38 16.34
CA VAL A 302 0.42 -28.40 17.64
C VAL A 302 -0.20 -29.50 18.50
N ILE A 303 0.64 -30.35 19.06
CA ILE A 303 0.20 -31.43 19.95
C ILE A 303 0.47 -31.02 21.40
N VAL A 304 -0.58 -31.01 22.24
CA VAL A 304 -0.47 -30.70 23.68
C VAL A 304 -1.13 -31.81 24.49
N GLY A 305 -0.31 -32.67 25.09
CA GLY A 305 -0.78 -33.83 25.85
C GLY A 305 -1.58 -34.80 24.96
N ARG A 306 -2.89 -34.88 25.20
CA ARG A 306 -3.86 -35.66 24.41
C ARG A 306 -4.77 -34.80 23.54
N SER A 307 -4.32 -33.61 23.18
CA SER A 307 -5.08 -32.68 22.34
C SER A 307 -4.28 -32.29 21.11
N ALA A 308 -4.85 -32.48 19.93
CA ALA A 308 -4.28 -32.01 18.69
C ALA A 308 -4.97 -30.72 18.26
N TRP A 309 -4.22 -29.61 18.29
CA TRP A 309 -4.67 -28.31 17.84
C TRP A 309 -4.28 -28.11 16.37
N ARG A 310 -5.22 -27.63 15.57
CA ARG A 310 -5.07 -27.46 14.13
C ARG A 310 -5.47 -26.05 13.73
N MET A 311 -4.73 -25.48 12.79
CA MET A 311 -5.05 -24.21 12.16
C MET A 311 -4.85 -24.34 10.67
N LEU A 312 -5.87 -23.98 9.88
CA LEU A 312 -5.80 -23.86 8.44
C LEU A 312 -5.99 -22.39 8.10
N LEU A 313 -4.97 -21.75 7.52
CA LEU A 313 -4.99 -20.37 7.08
C LEU A 313 -5.13 -20.32 5.56
N PHE A 314 -6.25 -19.78 5.07
CA PHE A 314 -6.54 -19.58 3.65
C PHE A 314 -6.27 -18.14 3.26
N VAL A 315 -5.56 -17.93 2.15
CA VAL A 315 -5.24 -16.60 1.61
C VAL A 315 -5.45 -16.58 0.10
N GLU A 316 -6.37 -15.74 -0.36
CA GLU A 316 -6.72 -15.59 -1.78
C GLU A 316 -5.82 -14.54 -2.49
N GLY A 317 -5.41 -14.82 -3.72
CA GLY A 317 -4.81 -13.84 -4.63
C GLY A 317 -3.34 -13.46 -4.33
N ARG A 318 -2.70 -14.10 -3.34
CA ARG A 318 -1.32 -13.78 -2.95
C ARG A 318 -0.59 -14.93 -2.26
N PRO A 319 0.76 -15.01 -2.40
CA PRO A 319 1.57 -15.97 -1.67
C PRO A 319 1.52 -15.77 -0.15
N LEU A 320 1.49 -16.86 0.61
CA LEU A 320 1.45 -16.86 2.09
C LEU A 320 2.60 -16.07 2.74
N GLY A 321 3.80 -16.10 2.15
CA GLY A 321 4.95 -15.34 2.64
C GLY A 321 4.79 -13.81 2.58
N LYS A 322 3.80 -13.29 1.86
CA LYS A 322 3.48 -11.86 1.79
C LYS A 322 2.43 -11.42 2.81
N LEU A 323 1.81 -12.36 3.52
CA LEU A 323 0.93 -12.02 4.63
C LEU A 323 1.81 -11.65 5.84
N ALA A 324 2.07 -10.35 6.03
CA ALA A 324 2.98 -9.80 7.06
C ALA A 324 2.66 -10.24 8.51
N ILE A 325 1.49 -10.85 8.69
CA ILE A 325 0.76 -11.01 9.95
C ILE A 325 0.64 -12.50 10.30
N ARG A 326 1.04 -13.36 9.35
CA ARG A 326 1.02 -14.82 9.42
C ARG A 326 1.55 -15.30 10.76
N GLU A 327 2.83 -15.07 11.04
CA GLU A 327 3.49 -15.57 12.26
C GLU A 327 2.86 -15.05 13.56
N VAL A 328 2.36 -13.81 13.55
CA VAL A 328 1.66 -13.22 14.72
C VAL A 328 0.36 -13.97 14.98
N LEU A 329 -0.43 -14.27 13.93
CA LEU A 329 -1.68 -15.02 14.07
C LEU A 329 -1.46 -16.45 14.55
N ILE A 330 -0.50 -17.17 13.94
CA ILE A 330 -0.17 -18.53 14.35
C ILE A 330 0.20 -18.54 15.84
N LYS A 331 1.10 -17.64 16.23
CA LYS A 331 1.56 -17.54 17.62
C LYS A 331 0.43 -17.14 18.57
N SER A 332 -0.40 -16.16 18.22
CA SER A 332 -1.51 -15.70 19.05
C SER A 332 -2.54 -16.81 19.27
N LEU A 333 -3.06 -17.43 18.22
CA LEU A 333 -4.09 -18.47 18.34
C LEU A 333 -3.53 -19.72 19.03
N MET A 334 -2.39 -20.24 18.58
CA MET A 334 -1.82 -21.47 19.14
C MET A 334 -1.31 -21.29 20.58
N SER A 335 -1.00 -20.07 21.03
CA SER A 335 -0.68 -19.83 22.45
C SER A 335 -1.84 -20.17 23.41
N THR A 336 -3.06 -20.20 22.87
CA THR A 336 -4.26 -20.60 23.62
C THR A 336 -4.41 -22.12 23.75
N ALA A 337 -3.60 -22.90 23.04
CA ALA A 337 -3.62 -24.36 23.09
C ALA A 337 -3.26 -24.86 24.50
N LYS A 338 -4.03 -25.84 24.96
CA LYS A 338 -3.83 -26.60 26.21
C LYS A 338 -4.32 -28.03 25.99
N ASP A 339 -3.91 -28.95 26.86
CA ASP A 339 -4.54 -30.27 26.89
C ASP A 339 -5.96 -30.12 27.45
N ILE A 340 -6.96 -30.26 26.59
CA ILE A 340 -8.39 -30.12 26.93
C ILE A 340 -8.90 -31.25 27.83
N ASN A 341 -8.14 -32.34 27.93
CA ASN A 341 -8.47 -33.46 28.82
C ASN A 341 -8.10 -33.18 30.28
N VAL A 342 -7.38 -32.08 30.56
CA VAL A 342 -7.04 -31.64 31.91
C VAL A 342 -8.05 -30.54 32.33
N PRO A 343 -8.76 -30.70 33.47
CA PRO A 343 -9.75 -29.71 33.91
C PRO A 343 -9.16 -28.30 34.06
N ALA A 344 -9.81 -27.29 33.49
CA ALA A 344 -9.37 -25.89 33.54
C ALA A 344 -9.28 -25.29 34.96
N ASN A 345 -9.95 -25.91 35.94
CA ASN A 345 -10.02 -25.46 37.33
C ASN A 345 -9.05 -26.17 38.29
N MET A 346 -8.03 -26.87 37.79
CA MET A 346 -6.99 -27.42 38.66
C MET A 346 -6.11 -26.27 39.21
N PRO A 347 -6.02 -26.09 40.54
CA PRO A 347 -5.30 -24.99 41.17
C PRO A 347 -3.81 -25.31 41.21
N CYS A 348 -3.13 -25.29 40.07
CA CYS A 348 -1.69 -25.54 40.03
C CYS A 348 -1.01 -24.57 39.07
N ASP A 349 -0.17 -23.69 39.62
CA ASP A 349 0.73 -22.83 38.85
C ASP A 349 1.75 -23.70 38.08
N GLU A 350 2.03 -23.29 36.84
CA GLU A 350 2.59 -24.10 35.73
C GLU A 350 3.93 -24.85 36.04
N GLU A 351 4.65 -24.51 37.10
CA GLU A 351 5.96 -25.12 37.42
C GLU A 351 5.90 -26.38 38.30
N THR A 352 4.81 -26.63 39.03
CA THR A 352 4.79 -27.72 40.05
C THR A 352 4.12 -29.03 39.59
N CYS A 353 3.43 -29.02 38.45
CA CYS A 353 2.60 -30.16 38.04
C CYS A 353 3.39 -31.37 37.50
N PHE A 354 4.58 -31.16 36.91
CA PHE A 354 5.39 -32.27 36.39
C PHE A 354 5.90 -33.22 37.49
N SER A 355 6.03 -32.72 38.72
CA SER A 355 6.50 -33.49 39.87
C SER A 355 5.41 -34.41 40.45
N ALA A 356 4.13 -34.05 40.32
CA ALA A 356 3.01 -34.81 40.89
C ALA A 356 2.49 -35.94 39.98
N LEU A 357 2.78 -35.90 38.68
CA LEU A 357 2.38 -36.91 37.71
C LEU A 357 3.49 -37.92 37.38
N SER A 358 4.64 -37.84 38.03
CA SER A 358 5.72 -38.82 37.88
C SER A 358 5.46 -40.05 38.78
N PRO A 359 5.36 -41.28 38.22
CA PRO A 359 5.09 -42.49 38.99
C PRO A 359 6.21 -42.90 39.97
N ASN A 360 7.32 -42.17 40.00
CA ASN A 360 8.50 -42.47 40.83
C ASN A 360 8.55 -41.75 42.19
N ALA A 361 7.55 -40.94 42.55
CA ALA A 361 7.58 -40.16 43.81
C ALA A 361 7.10 -40.92 45.06
N LEU A 362 6.68 -42.19 44.95
CA LEU A 362 6.29 -43.04 46.07
C LEU A 362 7.40 -44.05 46.36
N LEU A 363 8.49 -43.64 47.03
CA LEU A 363 9.36 -44.52 47.83
C LEU A 363 10.39 -43.65 48.58
N ALA A 364 9.99 -43.09 49.71
CA ALA A 364 10.91 -42.70 50.78
C ALA A 364 10.36 -43.28 52.10
N PRO A 365 11.11 -44.16 52.79
CA PRO A 365 10.70 -44.67 54.09
C PRO A 365 10.92 -43.60 55.16
N SER A 366 10.02 -43.64 56.15
CA SER A 366 9.93 -42.80 57.36
C SER A 366 11.21 -42.64 58.15
#